data_AF-S9UXD7-F1
#
_entry.id   AF-S9UXD7-F1
#
_cell.length_a   1.000
_cell.length_b   1.000
_cell.length_c   1.000
_cell.angle_alpha   90.00
_cell.angle_beta   90.00
_cell.angle_gamma   90.00
#
_symmetry.space_group_name_H-M   'P 1'
#
loop_
_entity.id
_entity.type
_entity.pdbx_description
1 polymer ?
#
loop_
_entity_poly.entity_id
_entity_poly.type
_entity_poly.pdbx_seq_one_letter_code
_entity_poly.pdbx_strand_id
1 'polypeptide(L)'
;MKEFVSLMDRYVHFSSLWGVARGAHAACAVMGNERAKLRITWTSQLEPVTAHTFMREGYVHLLEGTFVSGLPFIGPYASSFFQKRVKESLVVRGGRVVFRDFGYRWDMDSV
;
A
#
# COMPACT_ATOMS: atom_id res chain seq x y z
N MET A 1 7.70 17.06 -23.11
CA MET A 1 8.65 17.35 -22.00
C MET A 1 7.98 17.87 -20.72
N LYS A 2 6.80 18.53 -20.77
CA LYS A 2 6.04 18.95 -19.57
C LYS A 2 5.45 17.79 -18.75
N GLU A 3 5.09 16.67 -19.38
CA GLU A 3 4.54 15.48 -18.71
C GLU A 3 5.55 14.76 -17.80
N PHE A 4 6.84 14.76 -18.17
CA PHE A 4 7.91 14.21 -17.33
C PHE A 4 8.20 15.09 -16.11
N VAL A 5 7.99 16.41 -16.22
CA VAL A 5 8.17 17.35 -15.11
C VAL A 5 7.01 17.24 -14.11
N SER A 6 5.77 16.99 -14.57
CA SER A 6 4.65 16.68 -13.67
C SER A 6 4.79 15.32 -12.96
N LEU A 7 5.56 14.38 -13.52
CA LEU A 7 5.95 13.14 -12.83
C LEU A 7 7.01 13.37 -11.73
N MET A 8 7.65 14.55 -11.68
CA MET A 8 8.54 14.96 -10.60
C MET A 8 7.85 15.86 -9.56
N ASP A 9 6.52 16.01 -9.66
CA ASP A 9 5.77 16.91 -8.82
C ASP A 9 5.71 16.40 -7.36
N ARG A 10 6.07 17.26 -6.41
CA ARG A 10 6.45 16.89 -5.03
C ARG A 10 5.27 16.60 -4.10
N TYR A 11 4.04 16.73 -4.58
CA TYR A 11 2.94 16.98 -3.67
C TYR A 11 2.28 15.72 -3.10
N VAL A 12 2.24 14.60 -3.83
CA VAL A 12 1.74 13.31 -3.31
C VAL A 12 2.43 12.14 -4.01
N HIS A 13 3.09 11.29 -3.24
CA HIS A 13 3.63 10.01 -3.68
C HIS A 13 2.86 8.87 -3.00
N PHE A 14 2.43 7.87 -3.78
CA PHE A 14 1.66 6.74 -3.27
C PHE A 14 2.24 5.45 -3.81
N SER A 15 2.81 4.64 -2.92
CA SER A 15 3.25 3.28 -3.20
C SER A 15 2.22 2.30 -2.63
N SER A 16 1.89 1.29 -3.41
CA SER A 16 0.89 0.25 -3.12
C SER A 16 1.38 -1.13 -3.55
N LEU A 17 0.62 -2.18 -3.25
CA LEU A 17 0.95 -3.55 -3.66
C LEU A 17 1.04 -3.76 -5.17
N TRP A 18 0.52 -2.86 -6.00
CA TRP A 18 0.55 -2.97 -7.47
C TRP A 18 1.50 -1.98 -8.14
N GLY A 19 2.23 -1.18 -7.37
CA GLY A 19 3.18 -0.20 -7.88
C GLY A 19 3.00 1.20 -7.32
N VAL A 20 3.65 2.16 -7.98
CA VAL A 20 3.84 3.53 -7.51
C VAL A 20 3.08 4.52 -8.39
N ALA A 21 2.31 5.41 -7.77
CA ALA A 21 1.64 6.54 -8.39
C ALA A 21 2.17 7.87 -7.84
N ARG A 22 2.23 8.87 -8.71
CA ARG A 22 2.65 10.24 -8.40
C ARG A 22 1.55 11.22 -8.78
N GLY A 23 1.30 12.20 -7.92
CA GLY A 23 0.22 13.19 -8.09
C GLY A 23 -1.12 12.71 -7.52
N ALA A 24 -1.98 13.67 -7.14
CA ALA A 24 -3.19 13.40 -6.37
C ALA A 24 -4.20 12.52 -7.11
N HIS A 25 -4.48 12.79 -8.39
CA HIS A 25 -5.46 12.00 -9.16
C HIS A 25 -5.04 10.54 -9.33
N ALA A 26 -3.78 10.29 -9.67
CA ALA A 26 -3.24 8.94 -9.81
C ALA A 26 -3.23 8.21 -8.47
N ALA A 27 -2.83 8.89 -7.38
CA ALA A 27 -2.88 8.33 -6.03
C ALA A 27 -4.31 7.95 -5.60
N CYS A 28 -5.31 8.78 -5.89
CA CYS A 28 -6.71 8.46 -5.62
C CYS A 28 -7.20 7.25 -6.42
N ALA A 29 -6.82 7.13 -7.69
CA ALA A 29 -7.18 5.98 -8.52
C ALA A 29 -6.58 4.68 -7.99
N VAL A 30 -5.29 4.69 -7.62
CA VAL A 30 -4.62 3.52 -7.00
C VAL A 30 -5.27 3.16 -5.67
N MET A 31 -5.58 4.15 -4.82
CA MET A 31 -6.27 3.91 -3.55
C MET A 31 -7.69 3.34 -3.75
N GLY A 32 -8.41 3.80 -4.77
CA GLY A 32 -9.72 3.26 -5.12
C GLY A 32 -9.65 1.80 -5.58
N ASN A 33 -8.72 1.50 -6.49
CA ASN A 33 -8.41 0.14 -6.89
C ASN A 33 -7.96 -0.72 -5.71
N GLU A 34 -7.23 -0.13 -4.74
CA GLU A 34 -6.80 -0.82 -3.54
C GLU A 34 -7.97 -1.30 -2.68
N ARG A 35 -8.88 -0.37 -2.37
CA ARG A 35 -10.06 -0.64 -1.57
C ARG A 35 -11.05 -1.59 -2.24
N ALA A 36 -11.10 -1.58 -3.56
CA ALA A 36 -11.97 -2.49 -4.33
C ALA A 36 -11.47 -3.94 -4.33
N LYS A 37 -10.16 -4.14 -4.09
CA LYS A 37 -9.48 -5.42 -4.28
C LYS A 37 -8.92 -6.03 -3.01
N LEU A 38 -8.74 -5.21 -1.97
CA LEU A 38 -8.16 -5.61 -0.70
C LEU A 38 -9.10 -5.30 0.46
N ARG A 39 -9.10 -6.19 1.44
CA ARG A 39 -9.57 -5.92 2.78
C ARG A 39 -8.37 -5.81 3.71
N ILE A 40 -8.22 -4.65 4.35
CA ILE A 40 -7.13 -4.36 5.27
C ILE A 40 -7.68 -4.31 6.70
N THR A 41 -7.02 -5.01 7.62
CA THR A 41 -7.30 -5.00 9.05
C THR A 41 -6.07 -4.47 9.77
N TRP A 42 -6.17 -3.33 10.44
CA TRP A 42 -5.06 -2.74 11.19
C TRP A 42 -4.97 -3.37 12.58
N THR A 43 -3.77 -3.78 12.97
CA THR A 43 -3.50 -4.34 14.31
C THR A 43 -2.86 -3.32 15.24
N SER A 44 -2.20 -2.31 14.69
CA SER A 44 -1.66 -1.19 15.46
C SER A 44 -2.39 0.11 15.13
N GLN A 45 -2.34 1.04 16.08
CA GLN A 45 -2.67 2.42 15.80
C GLN A 45 -1.57 3.06 14.96
N LEU A 46 -1.84 4.27 14.47
CA LEU A 46 -0.85 5.05 13.74
C LEU A 46 0.20 5.59 14.72
N GLU A 47 1.40 5.01 14.70
CA GLU A 47 2.49 5.34 15.61
C GLU A 47 3.45 6.35 14.96
N PRO A 48 3.87 7.39 15.69
CA PRO A 48 4.86 8.34 15.18
C PRO A 48 6.26 7.72 15.17
N VAL A 49 6.90 7.67 14.01
CA VAL A 49 8.34 7.35 13.87
C VAL A 49 9.17 8.61 14.02
N THR A 50 8.67 9.73 13.49
CA THR A 50 9.22 11.08 13.67
C THR A 50 8.07 12.08 13.84
N ALA A 51 8.36 13.37 14.02
CA ALA A 51 7.35 14.42 14.12
C ALA A 51 6.40 14.51 12.90
N HIS A 52 6.83 13.98 11.74
CA HIS A 52 6.10 14.07 10.48
C HIS A 52 5.93 12.73 9.76
N THR A 53 6.47 11.65 10.33
CA THR A 53 6.41 10.30 9.75
C THR A 53 5.71 9.38 10.72
N PHE A 54 4.77 8.62 10.20
CA PHE A 54 3.96 7.70 10.96
C PHE A 54 3.97 6.33 10.32
N MET A 55 3.79 5.29 11.12
CA MET A 55 3.66 3.94 10.63
C MET A 55 2.53 3.20 11.35
N ARG A 56 1.96 2.22 10.66
CA ARG A 56 1.11 1.21 11.29
C ARG A 56 1.20 -0.11 10.56
N GLU A 57 0.75 -1.13 11.24
CA GLU A 57 0.83 -2.50 10.80
C GLU A 57 -0.54 -3.14 10.82
N GLY A 58 -0.68 -4.14 9.97
CA GLY A 58 -1.92 -4.87 9.86
C GLY A 58 -1.77 -6.08 8.97
N TYR A 59 -2.93 -6.58 8.57
CA TYR A 59 -3.08 -7.70 7.68
C TYR A 59 -3.89 -7.28 6.47
N VAL A 60 -3.52 -7.85 5.32
CA VAL A 60 -4.26 -7.67 4.08
C VAL A 60 -4.78 -9.00 3.58
N HIS A 61 -5.98 -8.95 3.02
CA HIS A 61 -6.65 -10.05 2.36
C HIS A 61 -7.03 -9.63 0.95
N LEU A 62 -6.78 -10.50 -0.02
CA LEU A 62 -7.26 -10.31 -1.38
C LEU A 62 -8.73 -10.71 -1.46
N LEU A 63 -9.54 -9.86 -2.08
CA LEU A 63 -10.94 -10.18 -2.35
C LEU A 63 -11.03 -11.14 -3.56
N GLU A 64 -11.99 -12.05 -3.51
CA GLU A 64 -12.24 -13.07 -4.53
C GLU A 64 -12.37 -12.44 -5.93
N GLY A 65 -11.69 -12.98 -6.93
CA GLY A 65 -11.62 -12.42 -8.29
C GLY A 65 -10.39 -11.56 -8.59
N THR A 66 -9.56 -11.25 -7.59
CA THR A 66 -8.34 -10.42 -7.75
C THR A 66 -7.04 -11.23 -7.91
N PHE A 67 -7.15 -12.44 -8.46
CA PHE A 67 -6.04 -13.40 -8.51
C PHE A 67 -4.86 -12.87 -9.35
N VAL A 68 -3.71 -12.67 -8.69
CA VAL A 68 -2.41 -12.61 -9.37
C VAL A 68 -2.07 -14.05 -9.75
N SER A 69 -2.14 -14.36 -11.03
CA SER A 69 -1.94 -15.68 -11.65
C SER A 69 -0.49 -16.21 -11.56
N GLY A 70 0.21 -16.01 -10.45
CA GLY A 70 1.66 -16.25 -10.33
C GLY A 70 2.09 -17.34 -9.35
N LEU A 71 1.18 -18.02 -8.65
CA LEU A 71 1.55 -19.07 -7.69
C LEU A 71 0.97 -20.43 -8.14
N PRO A 72 1.81 -21.37 -8.63
CA PRO A 72 1.34 -22.54 -9.40
C PRO A 72 0.72 -23.68 -8.58
N PHE A 73 0.43 -23.52 -7.28
CA PHE A 73 -0.02 -24.65 -6.44
C PHE A 73 -1.16 -24.37 -5.46
N ILE A 74 -1.64 -23.14 -5.35
CA ILE A 74 -2.66 -22.81 -4.35
C ILE A 74 -3.91 -22.34 -5.07
N GLY A 75 -4.91 -23.24 -5.12
CA GLY A 75 -6.19 -22.97 -5.76
C GLY A 75 -6.94 -21.77 -5.17
N PRO A 76 -7.97 -21.27 -5.87
CA PRO A 76 -8.66 -20.01 -5.58
C PRO A 76 -9.24 -19.91 -4.16
N TYR A 77 -9.54 -21.05 -3.53
CA TYR A 77 -10.10 -21.13 -2.18
C TYR A 77 -9.10 -20.89 -1.06
N ALA A 78 -7.80 -21.02 -1.30
CA ALA A 78 -6.81 -20.92 -0.23
C ALA A 78 -6.28 -19.48 -0.06
N SER A 79 -6.23 -18.67 -1.13
CA SER A 79 -5.82 -17.26 -1.06
C SER A 79 -6.76 -16.35 -0.26
N SER A 80 -8.04 -16.71 -0.13
CA SER A 80 -9.01 -15.99 0.69
C SER A 80 -8.78 -16.18 2.21
N PHE A 81 -8.08 -17.26 2.61
CA PHE A 81 -7.66 -17.51 3.99
C PHE A 81 -6.26 -16.97 4.31
N PHE A 82 -5.45 -16.63 3.30
CA PHE A 82 -4.09 -16.13 3.49
C PHE A 82 -4.08 -14.64 3.80
N GLN A 83 -4.12 -14.31 5.09
CA GLN A 83 -3.78 -12.97 5.56
C GLN A 83 -2.27 -12.77 5.41
N LYS A 84 -1.86 -11.65 4.82
CA LYS A 84 -0.44 -11.26 4.76
C LYS A 84 -0.19 -10.03 5.59
N ARG A 85 0.92 -10.01 6.33
CA ARG A 85 1.34 -8.83 7.08
C ARG A 85 1.70 -7.70 6.14
N VAL A 86 1.21 -6.51 6.44
CA VAL A 86 1.48 -5.28 5.70
C VAL A 86 1.92 -4.19 6.64
N LYS A 87 2.71 -3.28 6.09
CA LYS A 87 3.11 -2.04 6.74
C LYS A 87 2.60 -0.87 5.89
N GLU A 88 2.07 0.12 6.57
CA GLU A 88 1.81 1.43 6.00
C GLU A 88 2.74 2.46 6.64
N SER A 89 3.40 3.26 5.80
CA SER A 89 4.20 4.41 6.21
C SER A 89 3.60 5.67 5.61
N LEU A 90 3.39 6.70 6.42
CA LEU A 90 2.80 7.97 6.03
C LEU A 90 3.74 9.11 6.38
N VAL A 91 3.90 10.08 5.47
CA VAL A 91 4.57 11.35 5.76
C VAL A 91 3.55 12.47 5.63
N VAL A 92 3.41 13.26 6.69
CA VAL A 92 2.48 14.39 6.78
C VAL A 92 3.26 15.70 6.79
N ARG A 93 2.91 16.64 5.91
CA ARG A 93 3.46 18.00 5.89
C ARG A 93 2.33 19.00 5.73
N GLY A 94 2.32 20.07 6.53
CA GLY A 94 1.27 21.09 6.48
C GLY A 94 -0.15 20.54 6.66
N GLY A 95 -0.31 19.50 7.49
CA GLY A 95 -1.60 18.83 7.71
C GLY A 95 -2.07 17.91 6.58
N ARG A 96 -1.24 17.63 5.57
CA ARG A 96 -1.58 16.77 4.42
C ARG A 96 -0.60 15.61 4.27
N VAL A 97 -1.11 14.44 3.87
CA VAL A 97 -0.26 13.29 3.51
C VAL A 97 0.41 13.58 2.18
N VAL A 98 1.74 13.67 2.18
CA VAL A 98 2.56 13.91 0.98
C VAL A 98 3.23 12.64 0.46
N PHE A 99 3.32 11.62 1.30
CA PHE A 99 3.85 10.32 0.92
C PHE A 99 3.10 9.23 1.69
N ARG A 100 2.69 8.17 0.97
CA ARG A 100 2.22 6.91 1.53
C ARG A 100 2.99 5.78 0.87
N ASP A 101 3.52 4.89 1.69
CA ASP A 101 4.03 3.60 1.24
C ASP A 101 3.23 2.48 1.91
N PHE A 102 2.67 1.59 1.09
CA PHE A 102 1.89 0.45 1.52
C PHE A 102 2.44 -0.80 0.85
N GLY A 103 3.00 -1.69 1.67
CA GLY A 103 3.74 -2.84 1.20
C GLY A 103 3.56 -4.05 2.10
N TYR A 104 3.89 -5.23 1.58
CA TYR A 104 4.08 -6.41 2.42
C TYR A 104 5.22 -6.18 3.38
N ARG A 105 5.01 -6.58 4.64
CA ARG A 105 6.11 -6.71 5.58
C ARG A 105 6.82 -8.01 5.24
N TRP A 106 7.90 -7.90 4.48
CA TRP A 106 8.85 -8.99 4.32
C TRP A 106 9.63 -9.07 5.64
N ASP A 107 9.20 -9.92 6.57
CA ASP A 107 10.10 -10.32 7.65
C ASP A 107 11.25 -11.07 6.95
N MET A 108 12.43 -10.45 6.85
CA MET A 108 13.67 -11.17 6.52
C MET A 108 14.14 -11.99 7.74
N ASP A 109 13.20 -12.65 8.42
CA ASP A 109 13.48 -13.57 9.50
C ASP A 109 13.55 -14.98 8.91
N SER A 110 14.62 -15.22 8.16
CA SER A 110 15.06 -16.57 7.82
C SER A 110 16.55 -16.56 7.45
N VAL A 111 17.42 -16.52 8.46
CA VAL A 111 18.47 -17.54 8.72
C VAL A 111 18.77 -17.53 10.22
#